data_AF-A0A7Y3IW99-F1
#
_entry.id   AF-A0A7Y3IW99-F1
#
_cell.length_a   1.000
_cell.length_b   1.000
_cell.length_c   1.000
_cell.angle_alpha   90.00
_cell.angle_beta   90.00
_cell.angle_gamma   90.00
#
_symmetry.space_group_name_H-M   'P 1'
#
loop_
_entity.id
_entity.type
_entity.pdbx_description
1 polymer ?
#
loop_
_entity_poly.entity_id
_entity_poly.type
_entity_poly.pdbx_seq_one_letter_code
_entity_poly.pdbx_strand_id
1 'polypeptide(L)' 'IGAGAGTDGQVLVLQDMLGLHRGKVARFVKNFLKGQDSVDAALRAYGEAVRHGHFPSIEHGFE' A
#
# COMPACT_ATOMS: atom_id res chain seq x y z
N ILE A 1 3.03 7.37 6.76
CA ILE A 1 1.65 6.94 6.40
C ILE A 1 0.92 8.15 5.87
N GLY A 2 0.39 8.10 4.65
CA GLY A 2 -0.48 9.16 4.12
C GLY A 2 0.18 10.53 3.87
N ALA A 3 1.51 10.58 3.78
CA ALA A 3 2.28 11.82 3.59
C ALA A 3 2.77 12.01 2.13
N GLY A 4 2.21 11.25 1.19
CA GLY A 4 2.62 11.27 -0.22
C GLY A 4 3.96 10.58 -0.49
N ALA A 5 4.40 10.59 -1.75
CA ALA A 5 5.62 9.92 -2.20
C ALA A 5 6.91 10.72 -1.93
N GLY A 6 6.80 11.96 -1.43
CA GLY A 6 7.95 12.82 -1.11
C GLY A 6 8.66 12.51 0.21
N THR A 7 8.37 11.36 0.83
CA THR A 7 8.97 10.94 2.10
C THR A 7 10.04 9.86 1.88
N ASP A 8 10.98 9.75 2.81
CA ASP A 8 12.08 8.75 2.76
C ASP A 8 11.61 7.29 2.84
N GLY A 9 10.36 7.08 3.24
CA GLY A 9 9.77 5.76 3.33
C GLY A 9 8.26 5.81 3.49
N GLN A 10 7.65 4.63 3.36
CA GLN A 10 6.22 4.42 3.53
C GLN A 10 5.98 3.40 4.63
N VAL A 11 4.82 3.51 5.26
CA VAL A 11 4.33 2.53 6.23
C VAL A 11 2.83 2.37 6.04
N LEU A 12 2.36 1.13 6.16
CA LEU A 12 0.98 0.72 5.96
C LEU A 12 0.66 -0.39 6.96
N VAL A 13 -0.57 -0.43 7.46
CA VAL A 13 -1.02 -1.50 8.36
C VAL A 13 -1.09 -2.81 7.58
N LEU A 14 -0.56 -3.90 8.15
CA LEU A 14 -0.46 -5.19 7.47
C LEU A 14 -1.84 -5.72 7.05
N GLN A 15 -2.82 -5.63 7.93
CA GLN A 15 -4.20 -6.06 7.67
C GLN A 15 -4.79 -5.28 6.48
N ASP A 16 -4.54 -3.98 6.41
CA ASP A 16 -5.00 -3.13 5.33
C ASP A 16 -4.34 -3.47 3.99
N MET A 17 -3.02 -3.70 3.98
CA MET A 17 -2.32 -4.07 2.75
C MET A 17 -2.74 -5.44 2.22
N LEU A 18 -3.21 -6.33 3.08
CA LEU A 18 -3.70 -7.66 2.72
C LEU A 18 -5.22 -7.69 2.48
N GLY A 19 -5.91 -6.56 2.64
CA GLY A 19 -7.36 -6.49 2.50
C GLY A 19 -8.15 -7.20 3.61
N LEU A 20 -7.54 -7.44 4.77
CA LEU A 20 -8.11 -8.14 5.92
C LEU A 20 -8.93 -7.17 6.81
N HIS A 21 -9.85 -6.43 6.20
CA HIS A 21 -10.72 -5.48 6.89
C HIS A 21 -12.19 -5.69 6.47
N ARG A 22 -13.12 -5.27 7.33
CA ARG A 22 -14.55 -5.21 6.99
C ARG A 22 -14.95 -3.74 6.86
N GLY A 23 -15.66 -3.41 5.78
CA GLY A 23 -16.18 -2.06 5.55
C GLY A 23 -15.25 -1.14 4.77
N LYS A 24 -15.38 0.17 5.00
CA LYS A 24 -14.77 1.22 4.18
C LYS A 24 -13.27 1.35 4.49
N VAL A 25 -12.48 1.30 3.43
CA VAL A 25 -11.02 1.41 3.49
C VAL A 25 -10.60 2.87 3.41
N ALA A 26 -9.55 3.25 4.15
CA ALA A 26 -9.01 4.59 4.07
C ALA A 26 -8.38 4.84 2.68
N ARG A 27 -8.52 6.06 2.14
CA ARG A 27 -8.12 6.40 0.76
C ARG A 27 -6.66 6.09 0.42
N PHE A 28 -5.78 6.15 1.43
CA PHE A 28 -4.34 5.90 1.28
C PHE A 28 -3.94 4.42 1.27
N VAL A 29 -4.89 3.51 1.47
CA VAL A 29 -4.62 2.06 1.52
C VAL A 29 -4.69 1.47 0.12
N LYS A 30 -3.76 0.56 -0.16
CA LYS A 30 -3.77 -0.32 -1.33
C LYS A 30 -3.71 -1.77 -0.88
N ASN A 31 -4.59 -2.62 -1.41
CA ASN A 31 -4.53 -4.06 -1.22
C ASN A 31 -3.50 -4.66 -2.19
N PHE A 32 -2.33 -5.03 -1.67
CA PHE A 32 -1.23 -5.64 -2.41
C PHE A 32 -1.37 -7.16 -2.58
N LEU A 33 -2.29 -7.80 -1.86
CA LEU A 33 -2.60 -9.22 -2.05
C LEU A 33 -3.46 -9.46 -3.29
N LYS A 34 -4.25 -8.46 -3.71
CA LYS A 34 -5.10 -8.58 -4.90
C LYS A 34 -4.25 -8.82 -6.15
N GLY A 35 -4.42 -9.99 -6.77
CA GLY A 35 -3.67 -10.39 -7.97
C GLY A 35 -2.34 -11.09 -7.68
N GLN A 36 -2.00 -11.32 -6.41
CA GLN A 36 -0.86 -12.12 -5.98
C GLN A 36 -1.33 -13.51 -5.53
N ASP A 37 -0.42 -14.49 -5.57
CA ASP A 37 -0.66 -15.87 -5.17
C ASP A 37 -0.38 -16.14 -3.69
N SER A 38 0.28 -15.20 -3.00
CA SER A 38 0.76 -15.40 -1.64
C SER A 38 0.95 -14.09 -0.88
N VAL A 39 0.99 -14.18 0.46
CA VAL A 39 1.32 -13.05 1.34
C VAL A 39 2.76 -12.58 1.11
N ASP A 40 3.70 -13.50 0.88
CA ASP A 40 5.09 -13.13 0.55
C ASP A 40 5.17 -12.31 -0.74
N ALA A 41 4.48 -12.73 -1.80
CA ALA A 41 4.40 -11.97 -3.04
C ALA A 41 3.76 -10.58 -2.84
N ALA A 42 2.72 -10.47 -2.00
CA ALA A 42 2.12 -9.19 -1.64
C ALA A 42 3.10 -8.25 -0.92
N LEU A 43 3.87 -8.77 0.04
CA LEU A 43 4.89 -8.00 0.78
C LEU A 43 6.03 -7.54 -0.15
N ARG A 44 6.47 -8.41 -1.07
CA ARG A 44 7.45 -8.04 -2.10
C ARG A 44 6.90 -6.95 -3.01
N ALA A 45 5.67 -7.10 -3.50
CA ALA A 45 5.03 -6.11 -4.36
C ALA A 45 4.90 -4.74 -3.68
N TYR A 46 4.60 -4.72 -2.37
CA TYR A 46 4.62 -3.49 -1.57
C TYR A 46 6.02 -2.86 -1.55
N GLY A 47 7.04 -3.65 -1.22
CA GLY A 47 8.43 -3.19 -1.17
C GLY A 47 8.93 -2.63 -2.51
N GLU A 48 8.64 -3.31 -3.62
CA GLU A 48 8.97 -2.83 -4.96
C GLU A 48 8.25 -1.53 -5.28
N ALA A 49 6.95 -1.44 -4.98
CA ALA A 49 6.17 -0.24 -5.26
C ALA A 49 6.66 0.99 -4.49
N VAL A 50 7.09 0.81 -3.23
CA VAL A 50 7.69 1.90 -2.44
C VAL A 50 9.05 2.30 -3.01
N ARG A 51 9.92 1.32 -3.31
CA ARG A 51 11.28 1.59 -3.82
C ARG A 51 11.28 2.28 -5.19
N HIS A 52 10.30 1.96 -6.03
CA HIS A 52 10.15 2.59 -7.35
C HIS A 52 9.26 3.85 -7.33
N GLY A 53 8.76 4.28 -6.16
CA GLY A 53 7.89 5.46 -6.06
C GLY A 53 6.50 5.27 -6.68
N HIS A 54 6.11 4.03 -6.99
CA HIS A 54 4.77 3.70 -7.49
C HIS A 54 3.71 3.68 -6.38
N PHE A 55 4.13 3.65 -5.11
CA PHE A 55 3.25 3.76 -3.95
C PHE A 55 3.82 4.75 -2.92
N PRO A 56 3.00 5.68 -2.38
CA PRO A 56 1.59 5.91 -2.71
C PRO A 56 1.41 6.53 -4.11
N SER A 57 0.42 6.07 -4.87
CA SER A 57 0.02 6.70 -6.13
C SER A 57 -0.74 8.01 -5.86
N ILE A 58 -0.98 8.81 -6.89
CA ILE A 58 -1.75 10.08 -6.79
C ILE A 58 -3.12 9.83 -6.13
N GLU A 59 -3.77 8.70 -6.41
CA GLU A 59 -5.05 8.30 -5.82
C GLU A 59 -4.98 8.02 -4.29
N HIS A 60 -3.78 7.74 -3.77
CA HIS A 60 -3.50 7.48 -2.37
C HIS A 60 -2.89 8.69 -1.64
N GLY A 61 -2.67 9.80 -2.35
CA GLY A 61 -2.22 11.07 -1.80
C GLY A 61 -3.36 11.85 -1.15
N PHE A 62 -3.05 12.60 -0.09
CA PHE A 62 -3.87 13.70 0.38
C PHE A 62 -3.19 14.99 -0.06
N GLU A 63 -3.57 15.50 -1.22
CA GLU A 63 -3.54 16.95 -1.45
C GLU A 63 -4.75 17.59 -0.76
#